data_AF-A0AAJ0DDY8-F1
#
_entry.id   AF-A0AAJ0DDY8-F1
#
_cell.length_a   1.000
_cell.length_b   1.000
_cell.length_c   1.000
_cell.angle_alpha   90.00
_cell.angle_beta   90.00
_cell.angle_gamma   90.00
#
_symmetry.space_group_name_H-M   'P 1'
#
loop_
_entity.id
_entity.type
_entity.pdbx_description
1 polymer ?
#
loop_
_entity_poly.entity_id
_entity_poly.type
_entity_poly.pdbx_seq_one_letter_code
_entity_poly.pdbx_strand_id
1 'polypeptide(L)'
;MSSLSYFNLTGFGTNLSIDYHYSQAVRLPGSIVKLSGQGGWDAVTGDIIPPASAEAISDQVARAFVNVDDVLRVAGLKNGWDHVYQVKAYLVQFEDYDGVVAKATTEELKKWCPEHRPLLTLLPVEKLVLEGMRIEVEAGADLILAHSPDNCVFHAQEAVRLYTDVKANSPEQDETKGDLLRESIRILKKALEDAIEYGEDESLDTKALQEEVDEGVEQARRMEDAAKDEADDNTKGGKGESGLAVLANQLGVMQGVESGNASASQNIDDLPLAGGSQNR
;
A
#
# COMPACT_ATOMS: atom_id res chain seq x y z
N MET A 1 6.95 -30.71 1.34
CA MET A 1 7.50 -29.64 2.20
C MET A 1 6.81 -28.35 1.85
N SER A 2 6.66 -27.41 2.80
CA SER A 2 6.15 -26.07 2.49
C SER A 2 7.13 -25.37 1.53
N SER A 3 6.61 -24.68 0.52
CA SER A 3 7.41 -23.86 -0.42
C SER A 3 7.53 -22.40 0.04
N LEU A 4 7.03 -22.07 1.23
CA LEU A 4 7.04 -20.71 1.77
C LEU A 4 8.38 -20.38 2.43
N SER A 5 8.72 -19.08 2.45
CA SER A 5 9.91 -18.56 3.13
C SER A 5 9.58 -18.16 4.55
N TYR A 6 10.35 -18.68 5.50
CA TYR A 6 10.21 -18.46 6.94
C TYR A 6 11.43 -17.73 7.48
N PHE A 7 11.20 -16.83 8.44
CA PHE A 7 12.20 -15.89 8.93
C PHE A 7 12.24 -15.89 10.45
N ASN A 8 13.45 -15.78 11.00
CA ASN A 8 13.72 -15.69 12.43
C ASN A 8 14.83 -14.67 12.69
N LEU A 9 14.68 -13.90 13.76
CA LEU A 9 15.75 -13.08 14.29
C LEU A 9 16.89 -13.96 14.81
N THR A 10 18.12 -13.49 14.61
CA THR A 10 19.29 -14.07 15.26
C THR A 10 19.24 -13.84 16.78
N GLY A 11 19.97 -14.63 17.56
CA GLY A 11 19.94 -14.53 19.02
C GLY A 11 18.72 -15.26 19.61
N PHE A 12 17.98 -14.58 20.49
CA PHE A 12 16.89 -15.23 21.22
C PHE A 12 15.77 -15.75 20.30
N GLY A 13 15.48 -15.07 19.19
CA GLY A 13 14.50 -15.54 18.19
C GLY A 13 14.85 -16.90 17.57
N THR A 14 16.15 -17.18 17.39
CA THR A 14 16.62 -18.48 16.90
C THR A 14 16.43 -19.57 17.95
N ASN A 15 16.72 -19.26 19.23
CA ASN A 15 16.48 -20.18 20.34
C ASN A 15 14.99 -20.51 20.45
N LEU A 16 14.12 -19.49 20.42
CA LEU A 16 12.67 -19.67 20.44
C LEU A 16 12.18 -20.54 19.27
N SER A 17 12.72 -20.34 18.06
CA SER A 17 12.38 -21.16 16.89
C SER A 17 12.73 -22.64 17.09
N ILE A 18 13.89 -22.93 17.69
CA ILE A 18 14.33 -24.29 17.98
C ILE A 18 13.50 -24.91 19.11
N ASP A 19 13.34 -24.19 20.22
CA ASP A 19 12.73 -24.70 21.45
C ASP A 19 11.21 -24.89 21.32
N TYR A 20 10.54 -23.99 20.58
CA TYR A 20 9.08 -24.01 20.40
C TYR A 20 8.62 -24.44 19.01
N HIS A 21 9.55 -24.75 18.10
CA HIS A 21 9.27 -25.25 16.75
C HIS A 21 8.34 -24.37 15.91
N TYR A 22 8.61 -23.05 15.89
CA TYR A 22 7.88 -22.08 15.08
C TYR A 22 8.84 -21.14 14.35
N SER A 23 8.30 -20.27 13.48
CA SER A 23 9.05 -19.18 12.87
C SER A 23 8.45 -17.83 13.23
N GLN A 24 9.28 -16.81 13.39
CA GLN A 24 8.81 -15.48 13.79
C GLN A 24 8.04 -14.76 12.68
N ALA A 25 8.38 -15.02 11.41
CA ALA A 25 7.59 -14.55 10.29
C ALA A 25 7.53 -15.56 9.15
N VAL A 26 6.50 -15.41 8.31
CA VAL A 26 6.34 -16.11 7.04
C VAL A 26 5.92 -15.12 5.97
N ARG A 27 6.51 -15.26 4.77
CA ARG A 27 6.04 -14.57 3.57
C ARG A 27 5.04 -15.47 2.84
N LEU A 28 3.84 -14.94 2.61
CA LEU A 28 2.80 -15.56 1.81
C LEU A 28 2.85 -15.04 0.37
N PRO A 29 2.27 -15.76 -0.59
CA PRO A 29 2.05 -15.23 -1.93
C PRO A 29 1.26 -13.92 -1.90
N GLY A 30 1.56 -13.00 -2.81
CA GLY A 30 0.86 -11.71 -2.92
C GLY A 30 1.21 -10.72 -1.82
N SER A 31 2.49 -10.59 -1.47
CA SER A 31 3.05 -9.56 -0.58
C SER A 31 2.71 -9.60 0.90
N ILE A 32 1.89 -10.54 1.35
CA ILE A 32 1.50 -10.58 2.76
C ILE A 32 2.61 -11.20 3.59
N VAL A 33 3.03 -10.49 4.64
CA VAL A 33 3.91 -11.00 5.68
C VAL A 33 3.12 -11.15 6.97
N LYS A 34 3.15 -12.35 7.53
CA LYS A 34 2.54 -12.64 8.83
C LYS A 34 3.62 -12.86 9.87
N LEU A 35 3.44 -12.24 11.03
CA LEU A 35 4.31 -12.43 12.18
C LEU A 35 3.63 -13.32 13.23
N SER A 36 4.45 -14.09 13.92
CA SER A 36 4.09 -14.66 15.21
C SER A 36 4.14 -13.59 16.30
N GLY A 37 3.53 -13.85 17.45
CA GLY A 37 3.51 -12.91 18.57
C GLY A 37 4.91 -12.55 19.08
N GLN A 38 5.16 -11.25 19.25
CA GLN A 38 6.38 -10.70 19.85
C GLN A 38 6.08 -10.08 21.21
N GLY A 39 6.85 -10.46 22.23
CA GLY A 39 6.74 -9.95 23.58
C GLY A 39 7.83 -8.94 23.92
N GLY A 40 7.77 -8.40 25.13
CA GLY A 40 8.72 -7.41 25.64
C GLY A 40 10.08 -7.96 26.09
N TRP A 41 10.57 -9.05 25.48
CA TRP A 41 11.89 -9.62 25.78
C TRP A 41 13.00 -8.88 25.03
N ASP A 42 14.22 -8.94 25.53
CA ASP A 42 15.40 -8.51 24.80
C ASP A 42 15.75 -9.51 23.68
N ALA A 43 15.95 -9.02 22.45
CA ALA A 43 16.12 -9.86 21.26
C ALA A 43 17.41 -10.72 21.28
N VAL A 44 18.40 -10.36 22.10
CA VAL A 44 19.68 -11.06 22.18
C VAL A 44 19.70 -12.04 23.36
N THR A 45 19.34 -11.55 24.55
CA THR A 45 19.45 -12.29 25.82
C THR A 45 18.18 -13.07 26.16
N GLY A 46 17.01 -12.62 25.69
CA GLY A 46 15.71 -13.15 26.10
C GLY A 46 15.21 -12.60 27.44
N ASP A 47 15.93 -11.68 28.06
CA ASP A 47 15.54 -11.10 29.35
C ASP A 47 14.24 -10.30 29.23
N ILE A 48 13.35 -10.46 30.20
CA ILE A 48 12.06 -9.75 30.27
C ILE A 48 12.11 -8.77 31.43
N ILE A 49 11.70 -7.53 31.17
CA ILE A 49 11.59 -6.48 32.19
C ILE A 49 10.58 -6.93 33.25
N PRO A 50 10.95 -7.05 34.53
CA PRO A 50 10.00 -7.46 35.56
C PRO A 50 8.81 -6.49 35.65
N PRO A 51 7.55 -6.98 35.64
CA PRO A 51 6.36 -6.14 35.65
C PRO A 51 6.07 -5.59 37.05
N ALA A 52 7.01 -4.80 37.59
CA ALA A 52 6.98 -4.28 38.95
C ALA A 52 6.27 -2.92 39.07
N SER A 53 5.99 -2.24 37.96
CA SER A 53 5.29 -0.95 37.92
C SER A 53 4.62 -0.71 36.56
N ALA A 54 3.80 0.35 36.47
CA ALA A 54 3.17 0.79 35.23
C ALA A 54 4.20 1.18 34.16
N GLU A 55 5.30 1.80 34.57
CA GLU A 55 6.43 2.18 33.70
C GLU A 55 7.09 0.94 33.13
N ALA A 56 7.38 -0.07 33.97
CA ALA A 56 7.98 -1.32 33.52
C ALA A 56 7.10 -2.06 32.50
N ILE A 57 5.78 -1.97 32.65
CA ILE A 57 4.82 -2.53 31.68
C ILE A 57 4.85 -1.73 30.38
N SER A 58 4.89 -0.40 30.45
CA SER A 58 5.03 0.46 29.26
C SER A 58 6.34 0.17 28.51
N ASP A 59 7.42 -0.10 29.24
CA ASP A 59 8.70 -0.51 28.64
C ASP A 59 8.61 -1.88 27.95
N GLN A 60 7.87 -2.84 28.53
CA GLN A 60 7.58 -4.10 27.84
C GLN A 60 6.78 -3.88 26.54
N VAL A 61 5.81 -2.96 26.53
CA VAL A 61 5.04 -2.60 25.32
C VAL A 61 5.97 -2.02 24.27
N ALA A 62 6.78 -1.02 24.62
CA ALA A 62 7.72 -0.40 23.70
C ALA A 62 8.72 -1.44 23.14
N ARG A 63 9.21 -2.35 23.99
CA ARG A 63 10.10 -3.44 23.57
C ARG A 63 9.41 -4.41 22.60
N ALA A 64 8.16 -4.79 22.85
CA ALA A 64 7.42 -5.67 21.95
C ALA A 64 7.28 -5.05 20.55
N PHE A 65 7.04 -3.74 20.47
CA PHE A 65 6.98 -3.02 19.19
C PHE A 65 8.33 -2.99 18.45
N VAL A 66 9.43 -2.81 19.17
CA VAL A 66 10.79 -2.94 18.59
C VAL A 66 11.01 -4.35 18.04
N ASN A 67 10.63 -5.38 18.79
CA ASN A 67 10.78 -6.76 18.33
C ASN A 67 9.94 -7.06 17.08
N VAL A 68 8.73 -6.50 16.97
CA VAL A 68 7.93 -6.58 15.73
C VAL A 68 8.68 -5.94 14.55
N ASP A 69 9.24 -4.73 14.74
CA ASP A 69 10.00 -4.01 13.72
C ASP A 69 11.22 -4.82 13.24
N ASP A 70 11.98 -5.39 14.17
CA ASP A 70 13.14 -6.21 13.89
C ASP A 70 12.76 -7.46 13.08
N VAL A 71 11.67 -8.15 13.45
CA VAL A 71 11.17 -9.30 12.69
C VAL A 71 10.70 -8.90 11.29
N LEU A 72 9.97 -7.78 11.16
CA LEU A 72 9.54 -7.25 9.86
C LEU A 72 10.73 -6.99 8.94
N ARG A 73 11.80 -6.37 9.47
CA ARG A 73 13.03 -6.11 8.72
C ARG A 73 13.75 -7.38 8.28
N VAL A 74 13.85 -8.39 9.15
CA VAL A 74 14.44 -9.68 8.77
C VAL A 74 13.56 -10.40 7.74
N ALA A 75 12.25 -10.23 7.80
CA ALA A 75 11.32 -10.65 6.76
C ALA A 75 11.35 -9.75 5.52
N GLY A 76 12.34 -8.85 5.39
CA GLY A 76 12.63 -8.03 4.22
C GLY A 76 11.78 -6.77 4.04
N LEU A 77 11.07 -6.32 5.08
CA LEU A 77 10.39 -5.01 5.09
C LEU A 77 11.32 -3.96 5.70
N LYS A 78 12.11 -3.26 4.89
CA LYS A 78 13.14 -2.32 5.37
C LYS A 78 12.57 -1.22 6.29
N ASN A 79 11.41 -0.69 5.94
CA ASN A 79 10.72 0.34 6.73
C ASN A 79 9.78 -0.24 7.81
N GLY A 80 9.82 -1.56 8.03
CA GLY A 80 9.16 -2.25 9.13
C GLY A 80 7.69 -1.88 9.29
N TRP A 81 7.39 -1.12 10.35
CA TRP A 81 6.03 -0.70 10.72
C TRP A 81 5.26 0.10 9.66
N ASP A 82 5.92 0.76 8.71
CA ASP A 82 5.26 1.48 7.61
C ASP A 82 4.34 0.59 6.75
N HIS A 83 4.56 -0.72 6.80
CA HIS A 83 3.86 -1.73 6.01
C HIS A 83 2.77 -2.47 6.79
N VAL A 84 2.58 -2.16 8.08
CA VAL A 84 1.67 -2.92 8.95
C VAL A 84 0.23 -2.47 8.73
N TYR A 85 -0.63 -3.41 8.33
CA TYR A 85 -2.07 -3.15 8.17
C TYR A 85 -2.91 -3.67 9.34
N GLN A 86 -2.39 -4.61 10.13
CA GLN A 86 -3.11 -5.22 11.24
C GLN A 86 -2.19 -5.49 12.43
N VAL A 87 -2.71 -5.20 13.62
CA VAL A 87 -2.09 -5.50 14.91
C VAL A 87 -3.11 -6.22 15.79
N LYS A 88 -2.67 -7.31 16.42
CA LYS A 88 -3.38 -7.91 17.56
C LYS A 88 -2.47 -7.90 18.76
N ALA A 89 -2.96 -7.42 19.89
CA ALA A 89 -2.22 -7.41 21.13
C ALA A 89 -2.97 -8.21 22.19
N TYR A 90 -2.25 -9.14 22.81
CA TYR A 90 -2.72 -9.98 23.91
C TYR A 90 -2.05 -9.53 25.19
N LEU A 91 -2.85 -9.26 26.22
CA LEU A 91 -2.41 -8.53 27.39
C LEU A 91 -2.79 -9.30 28.66
N VAL A 92 -1.87 -9.46 29.60
CA VAL A 92 -2.21 -10.05 30.91
C VAL A 92 -2.76 -8.95 31.82
N GLN A 93 -3.92 -9.19 32.45
CA GLN A 93 -4.55 -8.21 33.33
C GLN A 93 -3.68 -7.85 34.55
N PHE A 94 -3.72 -6.58 34.95
CA PHE A 94 -3.13 -6.05 36.18
C PHE A 94 -3.92 -4.80 36.66
N GLU A 95 -3.55 -4.23 37.79
CA GLU A 95 -4.20 -3.01 38.33
C GLU A 95 -3.94 -1.78 37.41
N ASP A 96 -5.00 -1.04 37.07
CA ASP A 96 -4.96 0.09 36.12
C ASP A 96 -4.62 -0.28 34.66
N TYR A 97 -5.00 -1.50 34.27
CA TYR A 97 -4.83 -2.08 32.94
C TYR A 97 -5.25 -1.16 31.78
N ASP A 98 -6.47 -0.61 31.83
CA ASP A 98 -7.03 0.21 30.74
C ASP A 98 -6.28 1.55 30.60
N GLY A 99 -5.79 2.12 31.70
CA GLY A 99 -5.08 3.39 31.71
C GLY A 99 -3.65 3.29 31.19
N VAL A 100 -2.94 2.22 31.56
CA VAL A 100 -1.50 2.07 31.28
C VAL A 100 -1.26 1.42 29.91
N VAL A 101 -1.79 0.21 29.68
CA VAL A 101 -1.45 -0.55 28.46
C VAL A 101 -2.10 0.04 27.22
N ALA A 102 -3.37 0.41 27.31
CA ALA A 102 -4.06 0.98 26.14
C ALA A 102 -3.40 2.30 25.74
N LYS A 103 -2.97 3.12 26.72
CA LYS A 103 -2.24 4.36 26.47
C LYS A 103 -0.86 4.07 25.86
N ALA A 104 -0.04 3.20 26.46
CA ALA A 104 1.27 2.85 25.93
C ALA A 104 1.18 2.27 24.51
N THR A 105 0.23 1.37 24.26
CA THR A 105 0.00 0.79 22.93
C THR A 105 -0.43 1.88 21.94
N THR A 106 -1.28 2.80 22.35
CA THR A 106 -1.70 3.94 21.51
C THR A 106 -0.53 4.86 21.17
N GLU A 107 0.35 5.13 22.13
CA GLU A 107 1.54 5.96 21.95
C GLU A 107 2.54 5.30 20.99
N GLU A 108 2.81 4.01 21.15
CA GLU A 108 3.66 3.26 20.23
C GLU A 108 3.03 3.18 18.83
N LEU A 109 1.73 2.90 18.68
CA LEU A 109 1.08 2.94 17.37
C LEU A 109 1.18 4.31 16.68
N LYS A 110 1.03 5.41 17.41
CA LYS A 110 1.21 6.76 16.84
C LYS A 110 2.65 7.04 16.43
N LYS A 111 3.61 6.51 17.18
CA LYS A 111 5.05 6.67 16.93
C LYS A 111 5.52 5.86 15.73
N TRP A 112 5.09 4.61 15.62
CA TRP A 112 5.52 3.68 14.56
C TRP A 112 4.67 3.77 13.29
N CYS A 113 3.41 4.20 13.40
CA CYS A 113 2.50 4.40 12.27
C CYS A 113 2.01 5.86 12.25
N PRO A 114 2.88 6.87 12.04
CA PRO A 114 2.46 8.27 12.03
C PRO A 114 1.56 8.61 10.84
N GLU A 115 1.82 7.99 9.68
CA GLU A 115 1.15 8.29 8.40
C GLU A 115 -0.04 7.36 8.09
N HIS A 116 -0.27 6.31 8.89
CA HIS A 116 -1.37 5.37 8.69
C HIS A 116 -1.93 4.83 10.01
N ARG A 117 -3.07 4.14 9.97
CA ARG A 117 -3.72 3.58 11.16
C ARG A 117 -4.04 2.11 10.92
N PRO A 118 -3.28 1.15 11.47
CA PRO A 118 -3.55 -0.27 11.27
C PRO A 118 -4.86 -0.68 11.96
N LEU A 119 -5.44 -1.78 11.48
CA LEU A 119 -6.48 -2.49 12.21
C LEU A 119 -5.94 -2.90 13.58
N LEU A 120 -6.71 -2.70 14.64
CA LEU A 120 -6.29 -3.03 16.00
C LEU A 120 -7.30 -3.96 16.66
N THR A 121 -6.81 -5.05 17.24
CA THR A 121 -7.53 -5.85 18.22
C THR A 121 -6.71 -5.93 19.49
N LEU A 122 -7.32 -5.59 20.62
CA LEU A 122 -6.65 -5.58 21.92
C LEU A 122 -7.47 -6.43 22.88
N LEU A 123 -6.91 -7.51 23.40
CA LEU A 123 -7.64 -8.50 24.19
C LEU A 123 -6.92 -8.82 25.51
N PRO A 124 -7.63 -8.80 26.66
CA PRO A 124 -7.11 -9.36 27.88
C PRO A 124 -7.06 -10.90 27.77
N VAL A 125 -5.97 -11.49 28.25
CA VAL A 125 -5.76 -12.93 28.37
C VAL A 125 -5.32 -13.28 29.79
N GLU A 126 -5.48 -14.53 30.19
CA GLU A 126 -5.14 -15.00 31.54
C GLU A 126 -3.62 -15.07 31.75
N LYS A 127 -2.87 -15.57 30.76
CA LYS A 127 -1.43 -15.78 30.84
C LYS A 127 -0.78 -15.83 29.45
N LEU A 128 0.51 -15.46 29.39
CA LEU A 128 1.39 -15.62 28.22
C LEU A 128 2.48 -16.67 28.53
N VAL A 129 3.12 -17.22 27.49
CA VAL A 129 3.97 -18.42 27.60
C VAL A 129 5.20 -18.19 28.48
N LEU A 130 5.94 -17.08 28.28
CA LEU A 130 7.12 -16.79 29.08
C LEU A 130 6.73 -16.06 30.37
N GLU A 131 7.33 -16.48 31.47
CA GLU A 131 7.07 -15.89 32.78
C GLU A 131 7.48 -14.41 32.81
N GLY A 132 6.66 -13.56 33.44
CA GLY A 132 6.90 -12.11 33.48
C GLY A 132 6.39 -11.31 32.27
N MET A 133 6.02 -11.95 31.15
CA MET A 133 5.40 -11.24 30.03
C MET A 133 4.05 -10.63 30.43
N ARG A 134 3.79 -9.42 29.95
CA ARG A 134 2.50 -8.72 30.09
C ARG A 134 1.84 -8.36 28.78
N ILE A 135 2.58 -8.42 27.69
CA ILE A 135 2.08 -8.14 26.34
C ILE A 135 2.73 -9.07 25.32
N GLU A 136 1.93 -9.47 24.34
CA GLU A 136 2.37 -10.14 23.12
C GLU A 136 1.66 -9.51 21.92
N VAL A 137 2.42 -9.14 20.89
CA VAL A 137 1.95 -8.39 19.71
C VAL A 137 2.13 -9.23 18.45
N GLU A 138 1.03 -9.56 17.78
CA GLU A 138 0.99 -10.13 16.44
C GLU A 138 0.78 -9.01 15.42
N ALA A 139 1.49 -9.07 14.30
CA ALA A 139 1.33 -8.11 13.21
C ALA A 139 1.11 -8.81 11.86
N GLY A 140 0.22 -8.23 11.06
CA GLY A 140 0.08 -8.49 9.64
C GLY A 140 0.58 -7.28 8.87
N ALA A 141 1.52 -7.51 7.97
CA ALA A 141 2.05 -6.48 7.09
C ALA A 141 1.79 -6.86 5.64
N ASP A 142 1.57 -5.84 4.83
CA ASP A 142 1.49 -5.96 3.39
C ASP A 142 2.71 -5.25 2.83
N LEU A 143 3.55 -6.01 2.14
CA LEU A 143 4.65 -5.45 1.38
C LEU A 143 4.05 -4.67 0.20
N ILE A 144 3.65 -3.41 0.45
CA ILE A 144 3.01 -2.54 -0.53
C ILE A 144 3.82 -2.56 -1.83
N LEU A 145 3.14 -3.08 -2.84
CA LEU A 145 3.58 -3.48 -4.17
C LEU A 145 3.93 -2.33 -5.10
N ALA A 146 4.74 -1.39 -4.66
CA ALA A 146 5.80 -0.98 -5.57
C ALA A 146 6.92 -2.04 -5.63
N HIS A 147 6.97 -2.95 -4.64
CA HIS A 147 8.10 -3.84 -4.38
C HIS A 147 7.73 -5.31 -4.12
N SER A 148 6.74 -5.90 -4.83
CA SER A 148 6.79 -7.37 -4.98
C SER A 148 6.58 -7.86 -6.40
N PRO A 149 7.39 -8.84 -6.81
CA PRO A 149 7.80 -8.97 -8.20
C PRO A 149 6.80 -9.79 -9.03
N ASP A 150 5.94 -10.58 -8.38
CA ASP A 150 5.34 -11.72 -9.07
C ASP A 150 4.15 -11.36 -9.97
N ASN A 151 3.54 -10.17 -9.84
CA ASN A 151 2.37 -9.82 -10.68
C ASN A 151 2.34 -8.38 -11.21
N CYS A 152 2.79 -7.36 -10.48
CA CYS A 152 2.69 -5.96 -10.96
C CYS A 152 3.67 -5.67 -12.10
N VAL A 153 4.91 -6.17 -12.00
CA VAL A 153 5.89 -6.08 -13.09
C VAL A 153 5.38 -6.89 -14.28
N PHE A 154 5.01 -8.15 -14.08
CA PHE A 154 4.43 -9.00 -15.13
C PHE A 154 3.22 -8.35 -15.84
N HIS A 155 2.27 -7.78 -15.10
CA HIS A 155 1.12 -7.09 -15.69
C HIS A 155 1.52 -5.81 -16.43
N ALA A 156 2.51 -5.07 -15.95
CA ALA A 156 3.05 -3.90 -16.66
C ALA A 156 3.80 -4.31 -17.93
N GLN A 157 4.58 -5.40 -17.90
CA GLN A 157 5.26 -5.97 -19.08
C GLN A 157 4.25 -6.43 -20.13
N GLU A 158 3.23 -7.19 -19.72
CA GLU A 158 2.18 -7.66 -20.64
C GLU A 158 1.31 -6.50 -21.14
N ALA A 159 1.08 -5.45 -20.35
CA ALA A 159 0.40 -4.25 -20.80
C ALA A 159 1.23 -3.50 -21.86
N VAL A 160 2.54 -3.29 -21.63
CA VAL A 160 3.42 -2.68 -22.64
C VAL A 160 3.39 -3.50 -23.93
N ARG A 161 3.53 -4.82 -23.84
CA ARG A 161 3.49 -5.73 -24.99
C ARG A 161 2.15 -5.67 -25.74
N LEU A 162 1.02 -5.83 -25.04
CA LEU A 162 -0.30 -5.86 -25.65
C LEU A 162 -0.68 -4.52 -26.26
N TYR A 163 -0.43 -3.41 -25.57
CA TYR A 163 -0.86 -2.11 -26.03
C TYR A 163 0.08 -1.54 -27.11
N THR A 164 1.35 -1.94 -27.16
CA THR A 164 2.27 -1.49 -28.22
C THR A 164 1.75 -1.83 -29.63
N ASP A 165 1.24 -3.06 -29.83
CA ASP A 165 0.82 -3.57 -31.14
C ASP A 165 -0.66 -3.35 -31.49
N VAL A 166 -1.50 -3.00 -30.51
CA VAL A 166 -2.94 -2.80 -30.74
C VAL A 166 -3.20 -1.45 -31.40
N LYS A 167 -3.84 -1.46 -32.57
CA LYS A 167 -4.37 -0.24 -33.21
C LYS A 167 -5.62 0.24 -32.49
N ALA A 168 -5.63 1.51 -32.08
CA ALA A 168 -6.82 2.17 -31.59
C ALA A 168 -7.80 2.39 -32.75
N ASN A 169 -9.10 2.17 -32.52
CA ASN A 169 -10.15 2.40 -33.52
C ASN A 169 -10.89 3.72 -33.28
N SER A 170 -10.57 4.45 -32.21
CA SER A 170 -11.09 5.77 -31.90
C SER A 170 -10.05 6.62 -31.15
N PRO A 171 -10.17 7.96 -31.18
CA PRO A 171 -9.29 8.85 -30.41
C PRO A 171 -9.33 8.60 -28.90
N GLU A 172 -10.50 8.29 -28.34
CA GLU A 172 -10.68 7.95 -26.91
C GLU A 172 -9.95 6.65 -26.52
N GLN A 173 -9.93 5.67 -27.44
CA GLN A 173 -9.15 4.44 -27.25
C GLN A 173 -7.65 4.68 -27.34
N ASP A 174 -7.22 5.63 -28.17
CA ASP A 174 -5.81 5.99 -28.32
C ASP A 174 -5.28 6.75 -27.09
N GLU A 175 -6.08 7.65 -26.53
CA GLU A 175 -5.79 8.35 -25.28
C GLU A 175 -5.71 7.38 -24.09
N THR A 176 -6.73 6.51 -23.93
CA THR A 176 -6.76 5.49 -22.87
C THR A 176 -5.57 4.54 -22.97
N LYS A 177 -5.22 4.13 -24.19
CA LYS A 177 -4.02 3.33 -24.47
C LYS A 177 -2.75 4.07 -24.04
N GLY A 178 -2.66 5.36 -24.35
CA GLY A 178 -1.54 6.22 -23.94
C GLY A 178 -1.41 6.31 -22.41
N ASP A 179 -2.52 6.45 -21.68
CA ASP A 179 -2.52 6.48 -20.22
C ASP A 179 -2.05 5.15 -19.61
N LEU A 180 -2.55 4.03 -20.11
CA LEU A 180 -2.17 2.70 -19.65
C LEU A 180 -0.68 2.40 -19.91
N LEU A 181 -0.15 2.83 -21.06
CA LEU A 181 1.27 2.72 -21.37
C LEU A 181 2.12 3.57 -20.43
N ARG A 182 1.72 4.84 -20.19
CA ARG A 182 2.44 5.73 -19.25
C ARG A 182 2.51 5.15 -17.84
N GLU A 183 1.40 4.63 -17.33
CA GLU A 183 1.38 4.05 -15.98
C GLU A 183 2.18 2.74 -15.91
N SER A 184 2.10 1.90 -16.94
CA SER A 184 2.90 0.67 -17.02
C SER A 184 4.41 0.97 -17.03
N ILE A 185 4.84 1.95 -17.83
CA ILE A 185 6.24 2.39 -17.89
C ILE A 185 6.70 2.96 -16.53
N ARG A 186 5.84 3.70 -15.84
CA ARG A 186 6.14 4.23 -14.49
C ARG A 186 6.41 3.09 -13.50
N ILE A 187 5.61 2.03 -13.56
CA ILE A 187 5.77 0.84 -12.71
C ILE A 187 7.07 0.10 -13.04
N LEU A 188 7.37 -0.12 -14.33
CA LEU A 188 8.61 -0.81 -14.75
C LEU A 188 9.87 -0.02 -14.37
N LYS A 189 9.87 1.31 -14.54
CA LYS A 189 10.99 2.18 -14.11
C LYS A 189 11.25 2.07 -12.62
N LYS A 190 10.17 2.12 -11.82
CA LYS A 190 10.29 1.98 -10.38
C LYS A 190 10.85 0.60 -10.01
N ALA A 191 10.34 -0.47 -10.61
CA ALA A 191 10.85 -1.83 -10.38
C ALA A 191 12.34 -1.98 -10.75
N LEU A 192 12.79 -1.30 -11.80
CA LEU A 192 14.19 -1.28 -12.20
C LEU A 192 15.07 -0.47 -11.21
N GLU A 193 14.63 0.73 -10.81
CA GLU A 193 15.30 1.54 -9.78
C GLU A 193 15.46 0.72 -8.49
N ASP A 194 14.40 0.01 -8.12
CA ASP A 194 14.37 -0.87 -6.97
C ASP A 194 15.34 -2.05 -7.14
N ALA A 195 15.40 -2.71 -8.30
CA ALA A 195 16.35 -3.79 -8.53
C ALA A 195 17.82 -3.31 -8.43
N ILE A 196 18.10 -2.08 -8.88
CA ILE A 196 19.43 -1.45 -8.78
C ILE A 196 19.77 -1.08 -7.32
N GLU A 197 18.81 -0.54 -6.57
CA GLU A 197 19.00 -0.10 -5.19
C GLU A 197 19.03 -1.27 -4.18
N TYR A 198 18.19 -2.28 -4.39
CA TYR A 198 17.94 -3.39 -3.47
C TYR A 198 18.70 -4.68 -3.80
N GLY A 199 19.36 -4.75 -4.97
CA GLY A 199 20.09 -5.93 -5.47
C GLY A 199 19.20 -6.90 -6.24
N GLU A 200 19.75 -7.56 -7.27
CA GLU A 200 19.01 -8.46 -8.16
C GLU A 200 18.31 -9.59 -7.37
N ASP A 201 16.98 -9.69 -7.52
CA ASP A 201 16.30 -10.96 -7.33
C ASP A 201 16.79 -11.89 -8.44
N GLU A 202 17.30 -13.09 -8.12
CA GLU A 202 17.78 -14.05 -9.15
C GLU A 202 16.70 -14.44 -10.18
N SER A 203 15.43 -14.08 -9.93
CA SER A 203 14.31 -14.25 -10.85
C SER A 203 14.06 -13.09 -11.81
N LEU A 204 14.71 -11.93 -11.63
CA LEU A 204 14.44 -10.70 -12.37
C LEU A 204 15.67 -10.29 -13.20
N ASP A 205 15.59 -10.48 -14.53
CA ASP A 205 16.63 -10.04 -15.46
C ASP A 205 16.55 -8.52 -15.63
N THR A 206 17.40 -7.80 -14.90
CA THR A 206 17.44 -6.33 -14.89
C THR A 206 17.76 -5.73 -16.26
N LYS A 207 18.49 -6.45 -17.12
CA LYS A 207 18.77 -6.00 -18.49
C LYS A 207 17.55 -6.15 -19.38
N ALA A 208 16.87 -7.29 -19.33
CA ALA A 208 15.63 -7.49 -20.05
C ALA A 208 14.56 -6.47 -19.63
N LEU A 209 14.45 -6.18 -18.33
CA LEU A 209 13.54 -5.17 -17.81
C LEU A 209 13.87 -3.75 -18.31
N GLN A 210 15.16 -3.40 -18.37
CA GLN A 210 15.61 -2.12 -18.92
C GLN A 210 15.27 -1.99 -20.41
N GLU A 211 15.44 -3.06 -21.20
CA GLU A 211 15.08 -3.07 -22.63
C GLU A 211 13.57 -2.84 -22.82
N GLU A 212 12.72 -3.48 -22.02
CA GLU A 212 11.27 -3.29 -22.06
C GLU A 212 10.83 -1.88 -21.64
N VAL A 213 11.52 -1.28 -20.65
CA VAL A 213 11.32 0.13 -20.28
C VAL A 213 11.66 1.05 -21.45
N ASP A 214 12.78 0.81 -22.12
CA ASP A 214 13.25 1.63 -23.24
C ASP A 214 12.30 1.53 -24.45
N GLU A 215 11.83 0.32 -24.77
CA GLU A 215 10.83 0.08 -25.82
C GLU A 215 9.51 0.80 -25.53
N GLY A 216 9.01 0.69 -24.29
CA GLY A 216 7.79 1.38 -23.86
C GLY A 216 7.93 2.91 -23.97
N VAL A 217 9.07 3.47 -23.55
CA VAL A 217 9.35 4.91 -23.64
C VAL A 217 9.41 5.37 -25.09
N GLU A 218 10.06 4.63 -25.98
CA GLU A 218 10.14 4.99 -27.39
C GLU A 218 8.75 4.96 -28.06
N GLN A 219 7.92 3.98 -27.72
CA GLN A 219 6.57 3.87 -28.25
C GLN A 219 5.66 5.00 -27.75
N ALA A 220 5.74 5.36 -26.47
CA ALA A 220 5.00 6.51 -25.93
C ALA A 220 5.39 7.81 -26.66
N ARG A 221 6.68 7.98 -26.99
CA ARG A 221 7.16 9.13 -27.76
C ARG A 221 6.61 9.14 -29.19
N ARG A 222 6.57 7.99 -29.87
CA ARG A 222 5.98 7.86 -31.22
C ARG A 222 4.51 8.22 -31.24
N MET A 223 3.76 7.86 -30.19
CA MET A 223 2.33 8.24 -30.07
C MET A 223 2.16 9.75 -29.86
N GLU A 224 3.00 10.38 -29.04
CA GLU A 224 2.99 11.84 -28.87
C GLU A 224 3.36 12.60 -30.14
N ASP A 225 4.36 12.10 -30.88
CA ASP A 225 4.79 12.70 -32.14
C ASP A 225 3.69 12.54 -33.21
N ALA A 226 3.04 11.38 -33.30
CA ALA A 226 1.90 11.15 -34.19
C ALA A 226 0.68 12.02 -33.85
N ALA A 227 0.37 12.20 -32.56
CA ALA A 227 -0.71 13.07 -32.12
C ALA A 227 -0.44 14.56 -32.46
N LYS A 228 0.82 14.99 -32.40
CA LYS A 228 1.24 16.34 -32.82
C LYS A 228 1.16 16.50 -34.34
N ASP A 229 1.58 15.50 -35.10
CA ASP A 229 1.50 15.52 -36.56
C ASP A 229 0.03 15.57 -37.05
N GLU A 230 -0.88 14.82 -36.43
CA GLU A 230 -2.32 14.90 -36.72
C GLU A 230 -2.92 16.27 -36.34
N ALA A 231 -2.51 16.85 -35.20
CA ALA A 231 -2.93 18.19 -34.81
C ALA A 231 -2.41 19.27 -35.79
N ASP A 232 -1.18 19.13 -36.28
CA ASP A 232 -0.57 20.04 -37.24
C ASP A 232 -1.18 19.92 -38.66
N ASP A 233 -1.56 18.70 -39.08
CA ASP A 233 -2.23 18.48 -40.37
C ASP A 233 -3.66 19.05 -40.37
N ASN A 234 -4.37 18.92 -39.24
CA ASN A 234 -5.69 19.53 -39.04
C ASN A 234 -5.63 21.07 -38.96
N THR A 235 -4.45 21.64 -38.67
CA THR A 235 -4.22 23.10 -38.62
C THR A 235 -3.77 23.67 -39.98
N LYS A 236 -3.16 22.85 -40.86
CA LYS A 236 -2.73 23.24 -42.22
C LYS A 236 -3.78 22.97 -43.31
N GLY A 237 -4.71 22.04 -43.08
CA GLY A 237 -5.90 21.82 -43.91
C GLY A 237 -6.97 22.88 -43.69
N GLY A 238 -6.86 24.02 -44.38
CA GLY A 238 -7.81 25.14 -44.24
C GLY A 238 -9.28 24.76 -44.46
N LYS A 239 -10.15 25.28 -43.57
CA LYS A 239 -11.62 25.45 -43.72
C LYS A 239 -12.37 24.25 -44.32
N GLY A 240 -12.41 23.13 -43.59
CA GLY A 240 -13.49 22.15 -43.73
C GLY A 240 -14.51 22.37 -42.61
N GLU A 241 -15.78 22.56 -42.94
CA GLU A 241 -16.87 22.58 -41.96
C GLU A 241 -16.77 21.36 -41.03
N SER A 242 -16.94 21.56 -39.72
CA SER A 242 -16.87 20.47 -38.75
C SER A 242 -17.88 19.38 -39.11
N GLY A 243 -17.48 18.11 -39.06
CA GLY A 243 -18.36 16.97 -39.35
C GLY A 243 -19.64 16.92 -38.49
N LEU A 244 -19.67 17.67 -37.38
CA LEU A 244 -20.86 17.91 -36.54
C LEU A 244 -21.90 18.82 -37.21
N ALA A 245 -21.51 19.79 -38.04
CA ALA A 245 -22.42 20.68 -38.75
C ALA A 245 -23.11 19.98 -39.94
N VAL A 246 -22.43 19.04 -40.60
CA VAL A 246 -23.00 18.23 -41.70
C VAL A 246 -24.04 17.23 -41.18
N LEU A 247 -23.78 16.62 -40.02
CA LEU A 247 -24.72 15.71 -39.34
C LEU A 247 -25.96 16.43 -38.80
N ALA A 248 -25.82 17.68 -38.33
CA ALA A 248 -26.94 18.48 -37.85
C ALA A 248 -27.89 18.94 -38.99
N ASN A 249 -27.40 19.02 -40.23
CA ASN A 249 -28.19 19.47 -41.38
C ASN A 249 -28.85 18.30 -42.16
N GLN A 250 -28.33 17.07 -42.00
CA GLN A 250 -28.96 15.84 -42.54
C GLN A 250 -30.13 15.33 -41.68
N LEU A 251 -30.20 15.76 -40.42
CA LEU A 251 -31.30 15.47 -39.50
C LEU A 251 -32.25 16.67 -39.41
N GLY A 252 -32.92 16.97 -40.52
CA GLY A 252 -34.07 17.88 -40.49
C GLY A 252 -35.25 17.25 -39.74
N VAL A 253 -35.98 18.09 -38.99
CA VAL A 253 -37.27 17.88 -38.27
C VAL A 253 -37.11 17.54 -36.78
N MET A 254 -37.60 18.29 -35.78
CA MET A 254 -38.43 19.51 -35.71
C MET A 254 -38.31 20.14 -34.30
N GLN A 255 -38.35 21.48 -34.24
CA GLN A 255 -39.08 22.37 -33.29
C GLN A 255 -39.55 21.77 -31.95
N GLY A 256 -39.42 22.38 -30.78
CA GLY A 256 -39.12 23.76 -30.40
C GLY A 256 -39.56 23.93 -28.92
N VAL A 257 -39.10 25.02 -28.29
CA VAL A 257 -39.73 25.84 -27.23
C VAL A 257 -38.60 26.61 -26.50
N GLU A 258 -38.41 27.84 -26.99
CA GLU A 258 -38.31 29.11 -26.24
C GLU A 258 -37.85 29.03 -24.77
N SER A 259 -36.65 29.53 -24.45
CA SER A 259 -36.31 30.92 -24.08
C SER A 259 -36.80 31.34 -22.68
N GLY A 260 -35.87 31.78 -21.81
CA GLY A 260 -36.25 32.47 -20.58
C GLY A 260 -35.13 32.62 -19.56
N ASN A 261 -34.27 33.60 -19.79
CA ASN A 261 -33.26 34.11 -18.86
C ASN A 261 -33.91 34.68 -17.59
N ALA A 262 -33.45 34.34 -16.38
CA ALA A 262 -33.69 35.13 -15.17
C ALA A 262 -32.62 34.88 -14.10
N SER A 263 -31.90 35.97 -13.80
CA SER A 263 -31.00 36.21 -12.67
C SER A 263 -31.59 35.90 -11.29
N ALA A 264 -30.78 35.40 -10.36
CA ALA A 264 -30.67 35.93 -8.99
C ALA A 264 -29.60 35.19 -8.18
N SER A 265 -28.58 35.95 -7.78
CA SER A 265 -27.73 35.76 -6.61
C SER A 265 -28.52 35.40 -5.35
N GLN A 266 -28.06 34.45 -4.54
CA GLN A 266 -28.14 34.53 -3.07
C GLN A 266 -27.24 33.51 -2.35
N ASN A 267 -26.64 34.02 -1.27
CA ASN A 267 -25.70 33.39 -0.34
C ASN A 267 -26.25 32.11 0.30
N ILE A 268 -25.35 31.16 0.61
CA ILE A 268 -25.57 30.11 1.60
C ILE A 268 -24.43 30.21 2.62
N ASP A 269 -24.61 31.14 3.56
CA ASP A 269 -24.11 31.03 4.93
C ASP A 269 -25.37 30.83 5.77
N ASP A 270 -25.61 29.62 6.28
CA ASP A 270 -26.42 29.32 7.48
C ASP A 270 -26.57 27.80 7.65
N LEU A 271 -25.68 27.19 8.44
CA LEU A 271 -25.93 25.91 9.09
C LEU A 271 -25.72 26.10 10.60
N PRO A 272 -26.77 26.02 11.44
CA PRO A 272 -26.59 26.09 12.87
C PRO A 272 -26.21 24.73 13.46
N LEU A 273 -25.23 24.79 14.36
CA LEU A 273 -24.84 23.76 15.30
C LEU A 273 -25.88 23.56 16.41
N ALA A 274 -25.86 22.34 16.95
CA ALA A 274 -26.21 21.93 18.32
C ALA A 274 -27.68 21.60 18.66
N GLY A 275 -27.83 20.52 19.45
CA GLY A 275 -28.99 20.29 20.30
C GLY A 275 -29.35 18.81 20.47
N GLY A 276 -28.82 18.18 21.52
CA GLY A 276 -29.06 16.77 21.82
C GLY A 276 -30.47 16.43 22.33
N SER A 277 -30.70 15.13 22.50
CA SER A 277 -31.75 14.61 23.40
C SER A 277 -31.46 13.16 23.77
N GLN A 278 -31.41 12.90 25.08
CA GLN A 278 -31.51 11.59 25.71
C GLN A 278 -32.91 10.99 25.49
N ASN A 279 -33.01 9.67 25.39
CA ASN A 279 -33.88 8.79 26.19
C ASN A 279 -34.18 7.46 25.47
N ARG A 280 -33.61 6.34 25.93
CA ARG A 280 -34.22 5.35 26.85
C ARG A 280 -33.30 4.15 27.01
#